data_AF-A2ERY5-F1
#
_entry.id   AF-A2ERY5-F1
#
_cell.length_a   1.000
_cell.length_b   1.000
_cell.length_c   1.000
_cell.angle_alpha   90.00
_cell.angle_beta   90.00
_cell.angle_gamma   90.00
#
_symmetry.space_group_name_H-M   'P 1'
#
loop_
_entity.id
_entity.type
_entity.pdbx_description
1 polymer ?
#
loop_
_entity_poly.entity_id
_entity_poly.type
_entity_poly.pdbx_seq_one_letter_code
_entity_poly.pdbx_strand_id
1 'polypeptide(L)'
;MFFAFFLIRALSEEAQDDTDMTVESQPENFVPEGDYYDRYMRNPYGYDEYGYDYEQAYDEKGKPICGPNAEKVKGHCKCKDGFDYGNPRSVQGCYNCKGCSNWASCNYPGECKCYYGYEGNGSFCRQEKVSVKGIGDPVNGVINVSLNFDSDGEIESGFCRFGGFTSKALFACRDYFTCQLPTEIPPVVPVQVSLDGEKWSDDSIVYQPRSKEDIKHKPKSNLLMVLVFIVCMALLSLLLLNTKPVHNEERRPFIEQRRRPKEGVRHRTV
;
A
#
# COMPACT_ATOMS: atom_id res chain seq x y z
N MET A 1 5.96 -27.62 -45.63
CA MET A 1 5.64 -26.28 -46.18
C MET A 1 4.71 -25.47 -45.26
N PHE A 2 4.88 -25.57 -43.94
CA PHE A 2 4.06 -24.86 -42.92
C PHE A 2 4.91 -24.03 -41.92
N PHE A 3 6.24 -24.09 -42.02
CA PHE A 3 7.17 -23.41 -41.08
C PHE A 3 7.65 -22.04 -41.56
N ALA A 4 7.37 -21.64 -42.80
CA ALA A 4 7.82 -20.35 -43.36
C ALA A 4 6.92 -19.16 -42.97
N PHE A 5 5.72 -19.40 -42.42
CA PHE A 5 4.76 -18.33 -42.09
C PHE A 5 4.92 -17.73 -40.69
N PHE A 6 5.66 -18.37 -39.79
CA PHE A 6 5.84 -17.86 -38.42
C PHE A 6 7.02 -16.90 -38.25
N LEU A 7 8.00 -16.89 -39.17
CA LEU A 7 9.18 -16.04 -39.02
C LEU A 7 8.98 -14.59 -39.49
N ILE A 8 7.99 -14.30 -40.33
CA ILE A 8 7.78 -12.94 -40.87
C ILE A 8 7.01 -12.04 -39.88
N ARG A 9 6.30 -12.62 -38.90
CA ARG A 9 5.51 -11.84 -37.94
C ARG A 9 6.31 -11.28 -36.75
N ALA A 10 7.57 -11.67 -36.60
CA ALA A 10 8.42 -11.26 -35.46
C ALA A 10 9.32 -10.04 -35.75
N LEU A 11 9.24 -9.43 -36.94
CA LEU A 11 10.11 -8.31 -37.35
C LEU A 11 9.36 -7.00 -37.65
N SER A 12 8.08 -6.88 -37.28
CA SER A 12 7.22 -5.75 -37.69
C SER A 12 6.76 -4.85 -36.54
N GLU A 13 7.43 -4.86 -35.39
CA GLU A 13 7.02 -4.09 -34.20
C GLU A 13 8.15 -3.18 -33.71
N GLU A 14 8.65 -2.31 -34.60
CA GLU A 14 9.41 -1.12 -34.24
C GLU A 14 8.81 0.07 -35.00
N ALA A 15 7.71 0.60 -34.47
CA ALA A 15 7.18 1.92 -34.83
C ALA A 15 6.59 2.55 -33.57
N GLN A 16 7.39 3.41 -32.93
CA GLN A 16 6.98 4.31 -31.85
C GLN A 16 7.67 5.63 -32.21
N ASP A 17 7.00 6.50 -32.96
CA ASP A 17 6.02 7.50 -32.49
C ASP A 17 6.73 8.59 -31.68
N ASP A 18 7.41 9.48 -32.41
CA ASP A 18 7.93 10.74 -31.92
C ASP A 18 6.75 11.72 -31.74
N THR A 19 6.07 11.62 -30.60
CA THR A 19 5.14 12.66 -30.15
C THR A 19 5.92 13.71 -29.36
N ASP A 20 6.25 14.79 -30.05
CA ASP A 20 6.73 16.07 -29.52
C ASP A 20 5.70 16.66 -28.54
N MET A 21 5.94 16.47 -27.24
CA MET A 21 5.19 17.17 -26.19
C MET A 21 5.81 18.54 -25.98
N THR A 22 5.23 19.54 -26.65
CA THR A 22 5.42 20.94 -26.30
C THR A 22 5.02 21.17 -24.85
N VAL A 23 6.01 21.53 -24.03
CA VAL A 23 5.86 21.94 -22.63
C VAL A 23 5.08 23.25 -22.59
N GLU A 24 3.79 23.15 -22.28
CA GLU A 24 2.96 24.31 -21.95
C GLU A 24 3.38 24.81 -20.56
N SER A 25 3.97 26.01 -20.55
CA SER A 25 4.43 26.70 -19.34
C SER A 25 3.26 26.91 -18.37
N GLN A 26 3.34 26.29 -17.19
CA GLN A 26 2.37 26.52 -16.13
C GLN A 26 2.42 27.98 -15.65
N PRO A 27 1.26 28.57 -15.30
CA PRO A 27 1.21 29.93 -14.76
C PRO A 27 1.89 30.00 -13.38
N GLU A 28 2.92 30.85 -13.29
CA GLU A 28 3.42 31.40 -12.04
C GLU A 28 2.26 32.11 -11.34
N ASN A 29 1.59 31.45 -10.39
CA ASN A 29 0.84 32.00 -9.25
C ASN A 29 -0.10 30.92 -8.68
N PHE A 30 0.46 29.81 -8.22
CA PHE A 30 -0.26 28.92 -7.31
C PHE A 30 0.01 29.40 -5.88
N VAL A 31 -0.86 30.26 -5.37
CA VAL A 31 -0.93 30.54 -3.94
C VAL A 31 -1.53 29.28 -3.31
N PRO A 32 -0.81 28.56 -2.42
CA PRO A 32 -1.39 27.39 -1.78
C PRO A 32 -2.56 27.87 -0.92
N GLU A 33 -3.75 27.31 -1.15
CA GLU A 33 -4.87 27.36 -0.21
C GLU A 33 -4.46 26.64 1.10
N GLY A 34 -3.65 27.29 1.93
CA GLY A 34 -3.96 27.34 3.36
C GLY A 34 -5.20 28.21 3.43
N ASP A 35 -6.35 27.76 3.92
CA ASP A 35 -6.54 27.40 5.32
C ASP A 35 -7.77 26.47 5.46
N TYR A 36 -8.12 25.73 4.41
CA TYR A 36 -9.39 24.99 4.37
C TYR A 36 -9.38 23.69 5.20
N TYR A 37 -8.20 23.11 5.46
CA TYR A 37 -8.09 21.87 6.22
C TYR A 37 -8.08 22.06 7.75
N ASP A 38 -7.80 23.27 8.23
CA ASP A 38 -7.69 23.51 9.68
C ASP A 38 -9.06 23.60 10.38
N ARG A 39 -10.14 23.75 9.59
CA ARG A 39 -11.52 23.76 10.12
C ARG A 39 -12.13 22.35 10.27
N TYR A 40 -11.57 21.33 9.61
CA TYR A 40 -11.99 19.93 9.78
C TYR A 40 -11.25 19.21 10.91
N MET A 41 -10.08 19.71 11.33
CA MET A 41 -9.26 19.08 12.38
C MET A 41 -9.72 19.35 13.83
N ARG A 42 -10.75 20.19 14.02
CA ARG A 42 -11.26 20.51 15.36
C ARG A 42 -12.72 20.12 15.55
N ASN A 43 -13.14 19.04 14.89
CA ASN A 43 -14.35 18.34 15.29
C ASN A 43 -13.96 17.22 16.28
N PRO A 44 -14.02 17.45 17.61
CA PRO A 44 -13.75 16.41 18.61
C PRO A 44 -14.78 15.28 18.58
N TYR A 45 -15.87 15.47 17.83
CA TYR A 45 -16.74 14.39 17.39
C TYR A 45 -16.05 13.73 16.21
N GLY A 46 -15.18 12.76 16.50
CA GLY A 46 -14.66 11.86 15.49
C GLY A 46 -15.83 11.35 14.68
N TYR A 47 -15.95 11.83 13.44
CA TYR A 47 -16.75 11.17 12.44
C TYR A 47 -16.09 9.81 12.30
N ASP A 48 -16.74 8.79 12.85
CA ASP A 48 -16.63 7.45 12.32
C ASP A 48 -16.83 7.56 10.81
N GLU A 49 -15.74 7.37 10.08
CA GLU A 49 -15.63 7.49 8.62
C GLU A 49 -16.61 6.55 7.88
N TYR A 50 -17.15 5.59 8.62
CA TYR A 50 -18.37 4.91 8.27
C TYR A 50 -19.53 5.65 8.93
N GLY A 51 -20.25 6.47 8.16
CA GLY A 51 -21.49 7.13 8.57
C GLY A 51 -22.59 6.11 8.90
N TYR A 52 -22.37 5.32 9.94
CA TYR A 52 -23.41 4.56 10.60
C TYR A 52 -24.27 5.62 11.27
N ASP A 53 -25.41 5.91 10.66
CA ASP A 53 -26.51 6.55 11.36
C ASP A 53 -26.71 5.75 12.65
N TYR A 54 -26.20 6.28 13.77
CA TYR A 54 -26.41 5.69 15.08
C TYR A 54 -27.92 5.58 15.24
N GLU A 55 -28.44 4.34 15.14
CA GLU A 55 -29.87 4.08 15.17
C GLU A 55 -30.43 4.76 16.41
N GLN A 56 -31.16 5.85 16.20
CA GLN A 56 -31.79 6.57 17.30
C GLN A 56 -32.89 5.65 17.83
N ALA A 57 -32.77 5.25 19.09
CA ALA A 57 -33.80 4.44 19.72
C ALA A 57 -35.05 5.30 19.94
N TYR A 58 -36.20 4.80 19.51
CA TYR A 58 -37.51 5.40 19.76
C TYR A 58 -38.35 4.45 20.61
N ASP A 59 -39.18 5.00 21.50
CA ASP A 59 -40.16 4.20 22.24
C ASP A 59 -41.33 3.77 21.34
N GLU A 60 -42.22 2.92 21.86
CA GLU A 60 -43.44 2.46 21.13
C GLU A 60 -44.34 3.61 20.65
N LYS A 61 -44.14 4.83 21.17
CA LYS A 61 -44.90 6.03 20.84
C LYS A 61 -44.13 6.96 19.90
N GLY A 62 -43.00 6.52 19.35
CA GLY A 62 -42.15 7.28 18.45
C GLY A 62 -41.39 8.43 19.12
N LYS A 63 -41.22 8.42 20.45
CA LYS A 63 -40.43 9.44 21.16
C LYS A 63 -38.97 8.99 21.27
N PRO A 64 -38.00 9.89 21.10
CA PRO A 64 -36.59 9.54 21.23
C PRO A 64 -36.29 9.11 22.66
N ILE A 65 -35.61 7.98 22.77
CA ILE A 65 -35.03 7.42 23.99
C ILE A 65 -33.60 7.99 24.11
N CYS A 66 -33.27 8.53 25.28
CA CYS A 66 -31.92 9.02 25.55
C CYS A 66 -31.02 7.86 25.94
N GLY A 67 -29.79 7.87 25.44
CA GLY A 67 -28.79 6.86 25.75
C GLY A 67 -28.30 6.93 27.20
N PRO A 68 -27.42 6.00 27.60
CA PRO A 68 -26.74 6.03 28.90
C PRO A 68 -26.12 7.41 29.20
N ASN A 69 -26.16 7.84 30.46
CA ASN A 69 -25.65 9.13 30.93
C ASN A 69 -26.18 10.38 30.20
N ALA A 70 -27.30 10.27 29.49
CA ALA A 70 -28.05 11.41 28.96
C ALA A 70 -29.36 11.62 29.73
N GLU A 71 -29.90 12.82 29.62
CA GLU A 71 -31.19 13.21 30.17
C GLU A 71 -32.02 14.02 29.17
N LYS A 72 -33.34 14.04 29.36
CA LYS A 72 -34.27 14.72 28.46
C LYS A 72 -34.52 16.14 28.93
N VAL A 73 -33.98 17.13 28.21
CA VAL A 73 -34.14 18.55 28.48
C VAL A 73 -34.96 19.18 27.34
N LYS A 74 -36.15 19.69 27.66
CA LYS A 74 -37.08 20.32 26.70
C LYS A 74 -37.37 19.46 25.45
N GLY A 75 -37.48 18.14 25.64
CA GLY A 75 -37.77 17.21 24.55
C GLY A 75 -36.54 16.69 23.79
N HIS A 76 -35.33 17.22 24.05
CA HIS A 76 -34.09 16.76 23.45
C HIS A 76 -33.22 16.00 24.45
N CYS A 77 -32.46 15.02 23.98
CA CYS A 77 -31.46 14.35 24.81
C CYS A 77 -30.20 15.21 24.90
N LYS A 78 -29.72 15.43 26.12
CA LYS A 78 -28.49 16.14 26.46
C LYS A 78 -27.67 15.25 27.39
N CYS A 79 -26.35 15.26 27.28
CA CYS A 79 -25.51 14.58 28.25
C CYS A 79 -25.66 15.20 29.65
N LYS A 80 -25.60 14.34 30.67
CA LYS A 80 -25.57 14.75 32.08
C LYS A 80 -24.24 15.42 32.40
N ASP A 81 -24.23 16.26 33.43
CA ASP A 81 -23.02 16.95 33.86
C ASP A 81 -21.90 15.95 34.21
N GLY A 82 -20.70 16.21 33.70
CA GLY A 82 -19.53 15.34 33.86
C GLY A 82 -19.45 14.19 32.85
N PHE A 83 -20.31 14.15 31.83
CA PHE A 83 -20.31 13.20 30.70
C PHE A 83 -20.26 13.95 29.37
N ASP A 84 -19.21 14.73 29.16
CA ASP A 84 -19.16 15.73 28.09
C ASP A 84 -18.92 15.16 26.67
N TYR A 85 -18.70 13.86 26.54
CA TYR A 85 -18.38 13.17 25.28
C TYR A 85 -19.46 12.19 24.84
N GLY A 86 -19.49 11.87 23.55
CA GLY A 86 -20.42 10.93 22.95
C GLY A 86 -21.69 11.57 22.39
N ASN A 87 -22.66 10.72 22.03
CA ASN A 87 -23.93 11.15 21.46
C ASN A 87 -25.08 10.74 22.40
N PRO A 88 -25.84 11.70 22.98
CA PRO A 88 -26.89 11.43 23.96
C PRO A 88 -28.10 10.66 23.40
N ARG A 89 -28.19 10.49 22.07
CA ARG A 89 -29.24 9.68 21.42
C ARG A 89 -28.76 8.32 20.93
N SER A 90 -27.46 8.07 20.99
CA SER A 90 -26.89 6.78 20.59
C SER A 90 -27.11 5.73 21.68
N VAL A 91 -27.05 4.45 21.31
CA VAL A 91 -27.07 3.33 22.26
C VAL A 91 -25.87 3.35 23.23
N GLN A 92 -24.74 3.92 22.80
CA GLN A 92 -23.55 4.14 23.62
C GLN A 92 -23.76 5.25 24.65
N GLY A 93 -24.58 6.24 24.30
CA GLY A 93 -24.89 7.39 25.14
C GLY A 93 -23.72 8.35 25.29
N CYS A 94 -23.67 8.99 26.46
CA CYS A 94 -22.60 9.89 26.83
C CYS A 94 -21.60 9.20 27.77
N TYR A 95 -20.34 9.62 27.70
CA TYR A 95 -19.25 9.08 28.50
C TYR A 95 -18.28 10.20 28.90
N ASN A 96 -17.36 9.88 29.81
CA ASN A 96 -16.34 10.81 30.27
C ASN A 96 -14.97 10.17 30.25
N CYS A 97 -13.94 10.99 30.17
CA CYS A 97 -12.56 10.55 30.25
C CYS A 97 -11.83 11.30 31.37
N LYS A 98 -10.89 10.61 32.01
CA LYS A 98 -10.09 11.15 33.12
C LYS A 98 -8.92 12.01 32.61
N GLY A 99 -9.22 13.08 31.88
CA GLY A 99 -8.21 14.03 31.39
C GLY A 99 -7.27 13.42 30.34
N CYS A 100 -7.74 13.31 29.10
CA CYS A 100 -6.91 12.86 28.00
C CYS A 100 -5.79 13.85 27.69
N SER A 101 -4.68 13.34 27.14
CA SER A 101 -3.64 14.16 26.53
C SER A 101 -4.24 15.07 25.44
N ASN A 102 -3.57 16.19 25.16
CA ASN A 102 -3.91 17.04 24.01
C ASN A 102 -3.79 16.31 22.66
N TRP A 103 -3.08 15.18 22.63
CA TRP A 103 -2.89 14.34 21.45
C TRP A 103 -3.70 13.04 21.54
N ALA A 104 -4.85 13.07 22.21
CA ALA A 104 -5.74 11.93 22.37
C ALA A 104 -7.21 12.34 22.26
N SER A 105 -8.02 11.42 21.72
CA SER A 105 -9.48 11.51 21.78
C SER A 105 -10.03 10.69 22.95
N CYS A 106 -11.18 11.14 23.49
CA CYS A 106 -11.98 10.34 24.40
C CYS A 106 -12.89 9.42 23.59
N ASN A 107 -12.68 8.11 23.68
CA ASN A 107 -13.47 7.10 22.97
C ASN A 107 -14.35 6.32 23.94
N TYR A 108 -15.51 5.85 23.48
CA TYR A 108 -16.39 4.99 24.28
C TYR A 108 -15.64 3.71 24.71
N PRO A 109 -15.73 3.26 25.98
CA PRO A 109 -16.64 3.71 27.04
C PRO A 109 -16.10 4.78 28.01
N GLY A 110 -15.14 5.60 27.59
CA GLY A 110 -14.46 6.59 28.44
C GLY A 110 -12.95 6.40 28.50
N GLU A 111 -12.37 5.84 27.44
CA GLU A 111 -10.95 5.55 27.31
C GLU A 111 -10.28 6.59 26.42
N CYS A 112 -9.15 7.12 26.87
CA CYS A 112 -8.35 8.00 26.03
C CYS A 112 -7.56 7.17 25.03
N LYS A 113 -7.65 7.51 23.75
CA LYS A 113 -6.86 6.91 22.67
C LYS A 113 -6.03 8.00 22.00
N CYS A 114 -4.74 7.77 21.84
CA CYS A 114 -3.89 8.72 21.13
C CYS A 114 -4.39 8.94 19.70
N TYR A 115 -4.22 10.16 19.19
CA TYR A 115 -4.46 10.46 17.78
C TYR A 115 -3.51 9.65 16.90
N TYR A 116 -3.86 9.52 15.62
CA TYR A 116 -3.03 8.80 14.66
C TYR A 116 -1.63 9.41 14.55
N GLY A 117 -0.61 8.54 14.43
CA GLY A 117 0.80 8.95 14.50
C GLY A 117 1.34 9.20 15.90
N TYR A 118 0.54 8.95 16.95
CA TYR A 118 0.97 9.00 18.34
C TYR A 118 0.75 7.66 19.05
N GLU A 119 1.72 7.27 19.87
CA GLU A 119 1.68 6.09 20.72
C GLU A 119 1.61 6.47 22.21
N GLY A 120 1.00 5.61 23.02
CA GLY A 120 0.90 5.81 24.46
C GLY A 120 -0.40 5.26 25.05
N ASN A 121 -0.78 5.77 26.23
CA ASN A 121 -1.96 5.31 26.97
C ASN A 121 -3.15 6.30 26.90
N GLY A 122 -3.10 7.26 25.98
CA GLY A 122 -4.11 8.30 25.82
C GLY A 122 -4.05 9.44 26.84
N SER A 123 -3.60 9.18 28.08
CA SER A 123 -3.27 10.25 29.05
C SER A 123 -1.90 10.85 28.76
N PHE A 124 -1.00 10.04 28.22
CA PHE A 124 0.29 10.41 27.67
C PHE A 124 0.38 9.85 26.27
N CYS A 125 0.65 10.74 25.31
CA CYS A 125 0.81 10.39 23.90
C CYS A 125 2.09 11.05 23.40
N ARG A 126 2.95 10.26 22.77
CA ARG A 126 4.17 10.73 22.13
C ARG A 126 4.07 10.39 20.65
N GLN A 127 4.59 11.26 19.81
CA GLN A 127 4.61 10.99 18.38
C GLN A 127 5.47 9.77 18.11
N GLU A 128 4.92 8.86 17.32
CA GLU A 128 5.57 7.61 16.98
C GLU A 128 6.71 7.89 15.99
N LYS A 129 7.79 7.13 16.13
CA LYS A 129 8.96 7.28 15.26
C LYS A 129 8.72 6.51 13.97
N VAL A 130 8.81 7.22 12.85
CA VAL A 130 8.89 6.62 11.52
C VAL A 130 10.34 6.41 11.14
N SER A 131 10.66 5.27 10.52
CA SER A 131 12.00 4.99 9.98
C SER A 131 11.92 4.55 8.52
N VAL A 132 12.95 4.86 7.75
CA VAL A 132 13.02 4.48 6.33
C VAL A 132 13.50 3.04 6.24
N LYS A 133 12.70 2.16 5.63
CA LYS A 133 13.05 0.76 5.38
C LYS A 133 13.78 0.59 4.05
N GLY A 134 13.40 1.36 3.04
CA GLY A 134 13.98 1.24 1.69
C GLY A 134 13.48 2.33 0.76
N ILE A 135 14.15 2.45 -0.38
CA ILE A 135 13.84 3.46 -1.39
C ILE A 135 13.69 2.73 -2.73
N GLY A 136 12.55 2.92 -3.39
CA GLY A 136 12.28 2.39 -4.72
C GLY A 136 12.98 3.17 -5.82
N ASP A 137 13.05 2.59 -7.02
CA ASP A 137 13.52 3.31 -8.21
C ASP A 137 12.50 4.39 -8.60
N PRO A 138 12.94 5.61 -8.98
CA PRO A 138 12.03 6.67 -9.35
C PRO A 138 11.33 6.39 -10.68
N VAL A 139 10.06 6.75 -10.79
CA VAL A 139 9.26 6.67 -12.02
C VAL A 139 8.68 8.07 -12.28
N ASN A 140 9.07 8.68 -13.41
CA ASN A 140 8.62 10.05 -13.78
C ASN A 140 8.89 11.10 -12.68
N GLY A 141 10.04 11.01 -12.00
CA GLY A 141 10.39 11.92 -10.91
C GLY A 141 9.64 11.64 -9.60
N VAL A 142 8.84 10.59 -9.51
CA VAL A 142 8.17 10.17 -8.28
C VAL A 142 8.90 8.98 -7.68
N ILE A 143 9.12 8.99 -6.37
CA ILE A 143 9.83 7.93 -5.65
C ILE A 143 8.97 7.36 -4.52
N ASN A 144 9.00 6.04 -4.36
CA ASN A 144 8.35 5.35 -3.26
C ASN A 144 9.37 5.07 -2.15
N VAL A 145 9.10 5.56 -0.96
CA VAL A 145 9.92 5.39 0.25
C VAL A 145 9.19 4.41 1.16
N SER A 146 9.70 3.19 1.27
CA SER A 146 9.15 2.18 2.17
C SER A 146 9.49 2.52 3.61
N LEU A 147 8.53 2.32 4.50
CA LEU A 147 8.61 2.69 5.90
C LEU A 147 8.70 1.46 6.80
N ASN A 148 9.19 1.71 8.01
CA ASN A 148 8.94 0.85 9.16
C ASN A 148 8.20 1.71 10.19
N PHE A 149 6.91 1.44 10.35
CA PHE A 149 5.95 2.18 11.15
C PHE A 149 4.99 1.19 11.81
N ASP A 150 5.04 1.12 13.14
CA ASP A 150 4.37 0.06 13.91
C ASP A 150 2.93 0.42 14.31
N SER A 151 2.49 1.65 14.02
CA SER A 151 1.14 2.11 14.28
C SER A 151 0.09 1.43 13.44
N ASP A 152 -1.05 1.13 14.07
CA ASP A 152 -2.28 0.72 13.39
C ASP A 152 -3.12 1.93 12.92
N GLY A 153 -2.58 3.14 13.06
CA GLY A 153 -3.23 4.37 12.65
C GLY A 153 -3.17 4.63 11.14
N GLU A 154 -4.21 5.26 10.62
CA GLU A 154 -4.18 5.82 9.27
C GLU A 154 -3.29 7.06 9.23
N ILE A 155 -2.48 7.18 8.18
CA ILE A 155 -1.58 8.32 8.01
C ILE A 155 -2.27 9.36 7.14
N GLU A 156 -2.66 10.47 7.74
CA GLU A 156 -3.31 11.57 7.00
C GLU A 156 -2.34 12.31 6.07
N SER A 157 -1.08 12.45 6.50
CA SER A 157 -0.06 13.12 5.71
C SER A 157 1.35 12.60 6.03
N GLY A 158 2.24 12.78 5.07
CA GLY A 158 3.65 12.45 5.21
C GLY A 158 4.51 13.44 4.44
N PHE A 159 5.78 13.49 4.78
CA PHE A 159 6.78 14.35 4.18
C PHE A 159 8.05 13.55 3.93
N CYS A 160 8.67 13.78 2.76
CA CYS A 160 10.00 13.28 2.45
C CYS A 160 10.99 14.43 2.43
N ARG A 161 12.20 14.17 2.93
CA ARG A 161 13.33 15.10 2.87
C ARG A 161 14.49 14.46 2.13
N PHE A 162 14.94 15.10 1.06
CA PHE A 162 16.08 14.73 0.24
C PHE A 162 17.21 15.73 0.52
N GLY A 163 18.02 15.46 1.54
CA GLY A 163 19.04 16.38 2.01
C GLY A 163 18.45 17.72 2.47
N GLY A 164 18.63 18.77 1.66
CA GLY A 164 18.09 20.11 1.94
C GLY A 164 16.65 20.33 1.46
N PHE A 165 16.10 19.45 0.63
CA PHE A 165 14.79 19.64 0.01
C PHE A 165 13.71 18.86 0.74
N THR A 166 12.62 19.52 1.11
CA THR A 166 11.45 18.89 1.73
C THR A 166 10.26 18.95 0.79
N SER A 167 9.60 17.81 0.60
CA SER A 167 8.39 17.67 -0.21
C SER A 167 7.29 16.98 0.60
N LYS A 168 6.06 17.49 0.53
CA LYS A 168 4.89 16.74 1.01
C LYS A 168 4.72 15.49 0.15
N ALA A 169 4.38 14.36 0.78
CA ALA A 169 4.07 13.13 0.07
C ALA A 169 2.79 13.31 -0.75
N LEU A 170 2.82 12.84 -1.99
CA LEU A 170 1.65 12.74 -2.87
C LEU A 170 0.66 11.69 -2.36
N PHE A 171 1.20 10.63 -1.74
CA PHE A 171 0.44 9.58 -1.08
C PHE A 171 1.19 9.13 0.18
N ALA A 172 0.47 8.97 1.29
CA ALA A 172 1.03 8.52 2.55
C ALA A 172 0.19 7.36 3.09
N CYS A 173 0.82 6.20 3.31
CA CYS A 173 0.21 5.07 3.98
C CYS A 173 1.21 4.42 4.94
N ARG A 174 0.73 3.46 5.73
CA ARG A 174 1.53 2.76 6.76
C ARG A 174 2.85 2.20 6.22
N ASP A 175 2.83 1.67 5.00
CA ASP A 175 3.97 0.92 4.45
C ASP A 175 4.91 1.76 3.59
N TYR A 176 4.42 2.86 3.01
CA TYR A 176 5.22 3.69 2.12
C TYR A 176 4.69 5.11 1.96
N PHE A 177 5.60 6.02 1.65
CA PHE A 177 5.30 7.35 1.11
C PHE A 177 5.66 7.42 -0.36
N THR A 178 4.83 8.10 -1.15
CA THR A 178 5.10 8.45 -2.54
C THR A 178 5.42 9.94 -2.59
N CYS A 179 6.64 10.30 -2.97
CA CYS A 179 7.13 11.67 -2.91
C CYS A 179 7.66 12.13 -4.27
N GLN A 180 7.51 13.42 -4.56
CA GLN A 180 8.10 14.03 -5.73
C GLN A 180 9.60 14.28 -5.48
N LEU A 181 10.45 13.74 -6.35
CA LEU A 181 11.88 13.99 -6.35
C LEU A 181 12.16 15.39 -6.92
N PRO A 182 13.06 16.18 -6.31
CA PRO A 182 13.49 17.46 -6.88
C PRO A 182 14.12 17.25 -8.27
N THR A 183 13.96 18.23 -9.17
CA THR A 183 14.58 18.20 -10.50
C THR A 183 16.11 18.19 -10.41
N GLU A 184 16.65 18.91 -9.43
CA GLU A 184 18.09 19.02 -9.19
C GLU A 184 18.44 18.35 -7.86
N ILE A 185 18.81 17.07 -7.93
CA ILE A 185 19.33 16.34 -6.76
C ILE A 185 20.82 16.05 -6.90
N PRO A 186 21.59 16.11 -5.80
CA PRO A 186 22.93 15.57 -5.78
C PRO A 186 22.95 14.08 -6.13
N PRO A 187 24.06 13.54 -6.68
CA PRO A 187 24.19 12.11 -6.99
C PRO A 187 24.05 11.18 -5.78
N VAL A 188 24.24 11.70 -4.57
CA VAL A 188 24.16 10.96 -3.32
C VAL A 188 23.44 11.87 -2.32
N VAL A 189 22.23 11.49 -1.90
CA VAL A 189 21.40 12.34 -1.03
C VAL A 189 20.77 11.50 0.10
N PRO A 190 20.89 11.92 1.37
CA PRO A 190 20.20 11.25 2.46
C PRO A 190 18.70 11.51 2.36
N VAL A 191 17.91 10.45 2.55
CA VAL A 191 16.45 10.50 2.56
C VAL A 191 15.96 10.27 3.98
N GLN A 192 15.15 11.20 4.46
CA GLN A 192 14.44 11.12 5.73
C GLN A 192 12.94 11.29 5.49
N VAL A 193 12.14 10.81 6.44
CA VAL A 193 10.68 10.89 6.38
C VAL A 193 10.13 11.48 7.67
N SER A 194 8.96 12.10 7.58
CA SER A 194 8.28 12.73 8.70
C SER A 194 6.76 12.63 8.51
N LEU A 195 6.02 12.55 9.62
CA LEU A 195 4.56 12.59 9.61
C LEU A 195 4.01 14.03 9.67
N ASP A 196 4.76 14.96 10.25
CA ASP A 196 4.33 16.34 10.52
C ASP A 196 5.18 17.42 9.82
N GLY A 197 6.30 17.02 9.21
CA GLY A 197 7.26 17.94 8.59
C GLY A 197 8.23 18.60 9.58
N GLU A 198 8.10 18.33 10.88
CA GLU A 198 8.95 18.88 11.94
C GLU A 198 9.90 17.83 12.50
N LYS A 199 9.38 16.64 12.82
CA LYS A 199 10.16 15.53 13.39
C LYS A 199 10.51 14.52 12.32
N TRP A 200 11.81 14.36 12.10
CA TRP A 200 12.36 13.51 11.05
C TRP A 200 12.79 12.16 11.60
N SER A 201 12.79 11.15 10.74
CA SER A 201 13.40 9.85 11.03
C SER A 201 14.86 10.04 11.43
N ASP A 202 15.26 9.39 12.54
CA ASP A 202 16.65 9.40 13.02
C ASP A 202 17.58 8.75 11.97
N ASP A 203 17.09 7.69 11.32
CA ASP A 203 17.80 7.01 10.26
C ASP A 203 17.59 7.72 8.92
N SER A 204 18.69 7.93 8.22
CA SER A 204 18.69 8.37 6.82
C SER A 204 19.23 7.25 5.93
N ILE A 205 18.45 6.86 4.91
CA ILE A 205 18.96 5.99 3.85
C ILE A 205 19.50 6.88 2.73
N VAL A 206 20.66 6.52 2.19
CA VAL A 206 21.27 7.25 1.09
C VAL A 206 20.62 6.81 -0.22
N TYR A 207 20.00 7.76 -0.92
CA TYR A 207 19.55 7.57 -2.29
C TYR A 207 20.69 7.94 -3.25
N GLN A 208 20.99 7.02 -4.17
CA GLN A 208 21.95 7.21 -5.25
C GLN A 208 21.26 6.85 -6.57
N PRO A 209 21.03 7.82 -7.47
CA PRO A 209 20.47 7.52 -8.79
C PRO A 209 21.35 6.51 -9.50
N ARG A 210 20.76 5.42 -10.01
CA ARG A 210 21.49 4.49 -10.85
C ARG A 210 22.00 5.24 -12.07
N SER A 211 23.28 5.06 -12.39
CA SER A 211 23.81 5.66 -13.61
C SER A 211 23.08 5.05 -14.80
N LYS A 212 22.86 5.83 -15.88
CA LYS A 212 22.29 5.29 -17.13
C LYS A 212 23.16 4.16 -17.70
N GLU A 213 24.42 4.06 -17.27
CA GLU A 213 25.38 3.04 -17.67
C GLU A 213 25.05 1.68 -17.02
N ASP A 214 24.55 1.66 -15.79
CA ASP A 214 24.16 0.43 -15.08
C ASP A 214 22.96 -0.26 -15.76
N ILE A 215 22.07 0.52 -16.39
CA ILE A 215 20.87 0.01 -17.08
C ILE A 215 21.23 -0.61 -18.45
N LYS A 216 22.42 -0.30 -19.01
CA LYS A 216 22.85 -0.84 -20.31
C LYS A 216 23.29 -2.30 -20.26
N HIS A 217 23.41 -2.90 -19.08
CA HIS A 217 23.47 -4.34 -18.94
C HIS A 217 22.07 -4.98 -18.94
N LYS A 218 21.20 -4.58 -19.89
CA LYS A 218 20.22 -5.55 -20.40
C LYS A 218 21.06 -6.74 -20.87
N PRO A 219 20.85 -7.97 -20.35
CA PRO A 219 21.50 -9.13 -20.92
C PRO A 219 21.15 -9.08 -22.41
N LYS A 220 22.16 -8.83 -23.26
CA LYS A 220 21.98 -8.85 -24.71
C LYS A 220 21.23 -10.13 -24.97
N SER A 221 19.99 -9.94 -25.41
CA SER A 221 18.95 -10.94 -25.50
C SER A 221 19.52 -12.33 -25.73
N ASN A 222 19.00 -13.29 -24.97
CA ASN A 222 19.18 -14.72 -25.18
C ASN A 222 18.83 -15.18 -26.60
N LEU A 223 18.60 -14.30 -27.59
CA LEU A 223 18.56 -14.59 -29.02
C LEU A 223 19.66 -15.57 -29.45
N LEU A 224 20.91 -15.40 -28.98
CA LEU A 224 21.98 -16.37 -29.27
C LEU A 224 21.66 -17.74 -28.65
N MET A 225 21.22 -17.78 -27.39
CA MET A 225 20.81 -19.04 -26.73
C MET A 225 19.58 -19.68 -27.39
N VAL A 226 18.60 -18.89 -27.83
CA VAL A 226 17.40 -19.35 -28.54
C VAL A 226 17.79 -19.91 -29.91
N LEU A 227 18.68 -19.24 -30.64
CA LEU A 227 19.21 -19.73 -31.92
C LEU A 227 19.98 -21.03 -31.73
N VAL A 228 20.85 -21.12 -30.72
CA VAL A 228 21.58 -22.36 -30.38
C VAL A 228 20.60 -23.48 -30.04
N PHE A 229 19.55 -23.21 -29.26
CA PHE A 229 18.53 -24.19 -28.91
C PHE A 229 17.77 -24.71 -30.15
N ILE A 230 17.38 -23.81 -31.07
CA ILE A 230 16.72 -24.19 -32.34
C ILE A 230 17.63 -25.06 -33.20
N VAL A 231 18.92 -24.70 -33.33
CA VAL A 231 19.89 -25.49 -34.09
C VAL A 231 20.10 -26.87 -33.47
N CYS A 232 20.22 -26.95 -32.14
CA CYS A 232 20.34 -28.24 -31.43
C CYS A 232 19.12 -29.14 -31.66
N MET A 233 17.90 -28.59 -31.58
CA MET A 233 16.66 -29.35 -31.82
C MET A 233 16.54 -29.82 -33.28
N ALA A 234 16.97 -29.01 -34.24
CA ALA A 234 17.02 -29.40 -35.65
C ALA A 234 18.02 -30.52 -35.90
N LEU A 235 19.23 -30.43 -35.32
CA LEU A 235 20.25 -31.48 -35.39
C LEU A 235 19.80 -32.78 -34.74
N LEU A 236 19.17 -32.72 -33.56
CA LEU A 236 18.58 -33.89 -32.90
C LEU A 236 17.52 -34.56 -33.77
N SER A 237 16.66 -33.77 -34.41
CA SER A 237 15.64 -34.29 -35.32
C SER A 237 16.25 -34.97 -36.54
N LEU A 238 17.32 -34.41 -37.14
CA LEU A 238 18.05 -35.02 -38.24
C LEU A 238 18.76 -36.33 -37.82
N LEU A 239 19.32 -36.38 -36.61
CA LEU A 239 19.94 -37.59 -36.07
C LEU A 239 18.89 -38.70 -35.86
N LEU A 240 17.72 -38.36 -35.32
CA LEU A 240 16.62 -39.31 -35.12
C LEU A 240 16.02 -39.82 -36.45
N LEU A 241 16.04 -39.02 -37.52
CA LEU A 241 15.63 -39.47 -38.85
C LEU A 241 16.62 -40.47 -39.49
N ASN A 242 17.91 -40.35 -39.15
CA ASN A 242 18.96 -41.22 -39.69
C ASN A 242 19.20 -42.49 -38.87
N THR A 243 18.71 -42.56 -37.63
CA THR A 243 18.69 -43.81 -36.90
C THR A 243 17.71 -44.74 -37.60
N LYS A 244 18.24 -45.73 -38.32
CA LYS A 244 17.47 -46.83 -38.91
C LYS A 244 16.52 -47.34 -37.81
N PRO A 245 15.22 -47.53 -38.11
CA PRO A 245 14.29 -48.04 -37.12
C PRO A 245 14.92 -49.32 -36.58
N VAL A 246 15.26 -49.31 -35.29
CA VAL A 246 15.68 -50.52 -34.60
C VAL A 246 14.50 -51.45 -34.79
N HIS A 247 14.69 -52.47 -35.63
CA HIS A 247 13.69 -53.47 -35.88
C HIS A 247 13.38 -54.04 -34.50
N ASN A 248 12.21 -53.70 -33.97
CA ASN A 248 11.78 -54.18 -32.67
C ASN A 248 11.72 -55.70 -32.79
N GLU A 249 12.77 -56.40 -32.36
CA GLU A 249 12.67 -57.81 -32.04
C GLU A 249 11.56 -57.93 -30.99
N GLU A 250 10.57 -58.75 -31.33
CA GLU A 250 9.35 -58.99 -30.58
C GLU A 250 9.64 -59.11 -29.08
N ARG A 251 9.30 -58.06 -28.33
CA ARG A 251 9.11 -58.20 -26.89
C ARG A 251 7.87 -59.05 -26.68
N ARG A 252 8.09 -60.33 -26.39
CA ARG A 252 7.06 -61.25 -25.92
C ARG A 252 6.27 -60.59 -24.78
N PRO A 253 4.94 -60.76 -24.72
CA PRO A 253 4.10 -60.15 -23.71
C PRO A 253 4.56 -60.61 -22.32
N PHE A 254 5.09 -59.67 -21.54
CA PHE A 254 5.33 -59.89 -20.11
C PHE A 254 3.97 -59.96 -19.41
N ILE A 255 3.66 -61.19 -19.00
CA ILE A 255 2.75 -61.63 -17.95
C ILE A 255 2.04 -60.49 -17.19
N GLU A 256 0.72 -60.55 -17.31
CA GLU A 256 -0.30 -59.83 -16.57
C GLU A 256 -0.01 -59.72 -15.06
N GLN A 257 0.32 -58.50 -14.61
CA GLN A 257 0.42 -58.20 -13.18
C GLN A 257 -0.99 -58.13 -12.58
N ARG A 258 -1.32 -59.17 -11.80
CA ARG A 258 -2.45 -59.19 -10.86
C ARG A 258 -2.55 -57.87 -10.09
N ARG A 259 -3.71 -57.22 -10.21
CA ARG A 259 -4.12 -56.07 -9.38
C ARG A 259 -4.02 -56.45 -7.90
N ARG A 260 -3.22 -55.70 -7.13
CA ARG A 260 -3.34 -55.72 -5.66
C ARG A 260 -4.59 -54.93 -5.23
N PRO A 261 -5.34 -55.42 -4.23
CA PRO A 261 -6.52 -54.74 -3.71
C PRO A 261 -6.15 -53.40 -3.05
N LYS A 262 -7.00 -52.39 -3.27
CA LYS A 262 -6.89 -51.05 -2.65
C LYS A 262 -7.09 -51.18 -1.14
N GLU A 263 -6.06 -50.84 -0.38
CA GLU A 263 -6.12 -50.69 1.07
C GLU A 263 -6.78 -49.34 1.40
N GLY A 264 -7.85 -49.38 2.20
CA GLY A 264 -8.69 -48.23 2.51
C GLY A 264 -8.00 -47.24 3.44
N VAL A 265 -8.05 -45.96 3.08
CA VAL A 265 -7.61 -44.85 3.92
C VAL A 265 -8.71 -44.56 4.96
N ARG A 266 -8.40 -44.76 6.23
CA ARG A 266 -9.20 -44.30 7.38
C ARG A 266 -9.05 -42.79 7.53
N HIS A 267 -10.18 -42.08 7.51
CA HIS A 267 -10.26 -40.71 8.02
C HIS A 267 -10.07 -40.72 9.54
N ARG A 268 -9.21 -39.84 10.04
CA ARG A 268 -9.08 -39.53 11.46
C ARG A 268 -9.58 -38.10 11.67
N THR A 269 -10.74 -38.00 12.29
CA THR A 269 -11.30 -36.78 12.88
C THR A 269 -10.47 -36.41 14.11
N VAL A 270 -10.11 -35.13 14.20
CA VAL A 270 -9.86 -34.43 15.47
C VAL A 270 -10.56 -33.08 15.36
#